data_AF-A0A0L0FE70-F1
#
_entry.id   AF-A0A0L0FE70-F1
#
_cell.length_a   1.000
_cell.length_b   1.000
_cell.length_c   1.000
_cell.angle_alpha   90.00
_cell.angle_beta   90.00
_cell.angle_gamma   90.00
#
_symmetry.space_group_name_H-M   'P 1'
#
loop_
_entity.id
_entity.type
_entity.pdbx_description
1 polymer ?
#
loop_
_entity_poly.entity_id
_entity_poly.type
_entity_poly.pdbx_seq_one_letter_code
_entity_poly.pdbx_strand_id
1 'polypeptide(L)'
;VQHFREQRRTRRGEVDPNDLFSLPLDTSSTSKTHEQLATEKAQRARKRALFLKKQKDEELAATIQSLLKISERTDDEDLARERFHSLPDPHIRYTDRCEATMLSVSVLSVAPEEGSDDSNNDCKDDQTEPVEPDVVDESVMFYSLKAPTPPPPRVCLASNTCTNPRKYTTAQNNVPVCSLACYKIAIS
;
A
#
# COMPACT_ATOMS: atom_id res chain seq x y z
N VAL A 1 -1.69 -36.58 2.03
CA VAL A 1 -2.72 -36.27 3.07
C VAL A 1 -2.20 -36.42 4.49
N GLN A 2 -1.42 -37.46 4.83
CA GLN A 2 -0.86 -37.65 6.17
C GLN A 2 0.11 -36.53 6.60
N HIS A 3 1.05 -36.13 5.74
CA HIS A 3 2.00 -35.04 6.00
C HIS A 3 1.33 -33.69 6.33
N PHE A 4 0.16 -33.42 5.75
CA PHE A 4 -0.59 -32.18 5.98
C PHE A 4 -1.35 -32.22 7.33
N ARG A 5 -1.77 -33.42 7.77
CA ARG A 5 -2.35 -33.62 9.11
C ARG A 5 -1.29 -33.45 10.18
N GLU A 6 -0.06 -33.89 9.91
CA GLU A 6 1.09 -33.80 10.81
C GLU A 6 1.55 -32.34 11.02
N GLN A 7 1.64 -31.55 9.95
CA GLN A 7 1.93 -30.11 10.03
C GLN A 7 0.87 -29.29 10.80
N ARG A 8 -0.39 -29.77 10.83
CA ARG A 8 -1.46 -29.14 11.62
C ARG A 8 -1.36 -29.47 13.12
N ARG A 9 -0.85 -30.65 13.46
CA ARG A 9 -0.61 -31.08 14.86
C ARG A 9 0.50 -30.27 15.51
N THR A 10 1.63 -30.08 14.80
CA THR A 10 2.78 -29.30 15.32
C THR A 10 2.43 -27.83 15.54
N ARG A 11 1.62 -27.21 14.68
CA ARG A 11 1.11 -25.83 14.87
C ARG A 11 0.16 -25.67 16.06
N ARG A 12 -0.49 -26.75 16.51
CA ARG A 12 -1.42 -26.73 17.65
C ARG A 12 -0.76 -27.10 18.99
N GLY A 13 0.53 -27.44 18.99
CA GLY A 13 1.23 -27.88 20.19
C GLY A 13 0.74 -29.23 20.72
N GLU A 14 0.02 -29.99 19.90
CA GLU A 14 -0.46 -31.34 20.24
C GLU A 14 0.71 -32.31 20.00
N VAL A 15 1.55 -32.47 21.02
CA VAL A 15 2.63 -33.45 21.02
C VAL A 15 2.05 -34.77 21.52
N ASP A 16 2.16 -35.82 20.70
CA ASP A 16 1.73 -37.18 21.05
C ASP A 16 2.56 -37.64 22.27
N PRO A 17 1.95 -38.07 23.40
CA PRO A 17 2.69 -38.43 24.61
C PRO A 17 3.70 -39.57 24.41
N ASN A 18 3.55 -40.36 23.34
CA ASN A 18 4.52 -41.40 22.95
C ASN A 18 5.77 -40.85 22.23
N ASP A 19 5.70 -39.66 21.63
CA ASP A 19 6.85 -39.02 20.95
C ASP A 19 7.73 -38.21 21.91
N LEU A 20 7.28 -37.98 23.15
CA LEU A 20 8.10 -37.32 24.17
C LEU A 20 9.22 -38.22 24.74
N PHE A 21 9.15 -39.54 24.51
CA PHE A 21 10.09 -40.51 25.07
C PHE A 21 11.08 -41.09 24.06
N SER A 22 10.93 -40.81 22.77
CA SER A 22 11.83 -41.26 21.72
C SER A 22 12.94 -40.24 21.47
N LEU A 23 13.72 -39.93 22.52
CA LEU A 23 15.04 -39.37 22.28
C LEU A 23 15.86 -40.44 21.54
N PRO A 24 16.60 -40.10 20.47
CA PRO A 24 17.53 -41.03 19.85
C PRO A 24 18.58 -41.40 20.89
N LEU A 25 18.36 -42.52 21.56
CA LEU A 25 19.35 -43.15 22.41
C LEU A 25 20.34 -43.79 21.45
N ASP A 26 21.34 -43.02 21.03
CA ASP A 26 22.49 -43.55 20.32
C ASP A 26 23.21 -44.52 21.26
N THR A 27 22.84 -45.81 21.20
CA THR A 27 23.43 -46.88 22.02
C THR A 27 24.82 -47.30 21.54
N SER A 28 25.40 -46.59 20.57
CA SER A 28 26.77 -46.79 20.08
C SER A 28 27.72 -45.78 20.72
N SER A 29 27.93 -45.90 22.03
CA SER A 29 28.92 -45.11 22.75
C SER A 29 30.33 -45.49 22.28
N THR A 30 30.82 -44.80 21.26
CA THR A 30 32.27 -44.67 21.04
C THR A 30 32.81 -43.86 22.22
N SER A 31 33.67 -44.48 23.03
CA SER A 31 34.32 -43.85 24.18
C SER A 31 35.33 -42.79 23.69
N LYS A 32 34.81 -41.66 23.22
CA LYS A 32 35.62 -40.49 22.91
C LYS A 32 36.27 -40.00 24.19
N THR A 33 37.55 -39.65 24.11
CA THR A 33 38.23 -39.03 25.25
C THR A 33 37.56 -37.69 25.59
N HIS A 34 37.63 -37.28 26.86
CA HIS A 34 37.05 -36.01 27.32
C HIS A 34 37.53 -34.80 26.48
N GLU A 35 38.77 -34.85 26.00
CA GLU A 35 39.37 -33.84 25.13
C GLU A 35 38.74 -33.79 23.71
N GLN A 36 38.39 -34.94 23.14
CA GLN A 36 37.69 -35.01 21.85
C GLN A 36 36.26 -34.47 21.95
N LEU A 37 35.58 -34.69 23.07
CA LEU A 37 34.26 -34.11 23.31
C LEU A 37 34.31 -32.58 23.46
N ALA A 38 35.36 -32.05 24.12
CA ALA A 38 35.56 -30.62 24.26
C ALA A 38 35.80 -29.93 22.91
N THR A 39 36.62 -30.53 22.04
CA THR A 39 36.89 -29.99 20.70
C THR A 39 35.67 -30.06 19.78
N GLU A 40 34.89 -31.15 19.81
CA GLU A 40 33.64 -31.26 19.04
C GLU A 40 32.60 -30.21 19.49
N LYS A 41 32.45 -30.00 20.80
CA LYS A 41 31.57 -28.97 21.35
C LYS A 41 32.01 -27.56 20.93
N ALA A 42 33.31 -27.29 20.94
CA ALA A 42 33.87 -26.02 20.49
C ALA A 42 33.62 -25.80 18.98
N GLN A 43 33.79 -26.82 18.14
CA GLN A 43 33.48 -26.74 16.71
C GLN A 43 31.99 -26.50 16.45
N ARG A 44 31.10 -27.18 17.19
CA ARG A 44 29.65 -26.97 17.09
C ARG A 44 29.27 -25.54 17.52
N ALA A 45 29.87 -25.02 18.57
CA ALA A 45 29.68 -23.63 19.00
C ALA A 45 30.13 -22.63 17.93
N ARG A 46 31.31 -22.84 17.32
CA ARG A 46 31.82 -22.01 16.22
C ARG A 46 30.88 -22.03 15.01
N LYS A 47 30.38 -23.20 14.61
CA LYS A 47 29.42 -23.33 13.50
C LYS A 47 28.13 -22.55 13.77
N ARG A 48 27.58 -22.66 14.99
CA ARG A 48 26.39 -21.89 15.39
C ARG A 48 26.65 -20.38 15.37
N ALA A 49 27.79 -19.94 15.87
CA ALA A 49 28.16 -18.52 15.86
C ALA A 49 28.28 -17.96 14.44
N LEU A 50 28.90 -18.71 13.51
CA LEU A 50 29.01 -18.33 12.11
C LEU A 50 27.65 -18.27 11.42
N PHE A 51 26.77 -19.24 11.69
CA PHE A 51 25.41 -19.25 11.15
C PHE A 51 24.61 -18.03 11.60
N LEU A 52 24.62 -17.73 12.91
CA LEU A 52 23.94 -16.56 13.47
C LEU A 52 24.51 -15.25 12.92
N LYS A 53 25.82 -15.17 12.71
CA LYS A 53 26.44 -14.00 12.09
C LYS A 53 25.96 -13.81 10.66
N LYS A 54 26.00 -14.89 9.86
CA LYS A 54 25.52 -14.86 8.47
C LYS A 54 24.05 -14.44 8.39
N GLN A 55 23.20 -14.96 9.27
CA GLN A 55 21.80 -14.57 9.35
C GLN A 55 21.63 -13.07 9.65
N LYS A 56 22.40 -12.53 10.61
CA LYS A 56 22.38 -11.09 10.90
C LYS A 56 22.85 -10.24 9.72
N ASP A 57 23.89 -10.67 9.03
CA ASP A 57 24.41 -9.96 7.86
C ASP A 57 23.37 -9.96 6.72
N GLU A 58 22.63 -11.07 6.52
CA GLU A 58 21.52 -11.16 5.57
C GLU A 58 20.33 -10.26 5.96
N GLU A 59 19.95 -10.23 7.24
CA GLU A 59 18.88 -9.35 7.76
C GLU A 59 19.25 -7.87 7.59
N LEU A 60 20.50 -7.50 7.86
CA LEU A 60 21.01 -6.15 7.62
C LEU A 60 20.99 -5.80 6.12
N ALA A 61 21.46 -6.69 5.26
CA ALA A 61 21.45 -6.48 3.81
C ALA A 61 20.02 -6.29 3.27
N ALA A 62 19.06 -7.10 3.72
CA ALA A 62 17.66 -6.95 3.36
C ALA A 62 17.07 -5.61 3.82
N THR A 63 17.45 -5.14 5.01
CA THR A 63 17.03 -3.84 5.54
C THR A 63 17.59 -2.69 4.70
N ILE A 64 18.89 -2.75 4.35
CA ILE A 64 19.53 -1.75 3.49
C ILE A 64 18.82 -1.68 2.13
N GLN A 65 18.54 -2.82 1.50
CA GLN A 65 17.81 -2.87 0.24
C GLN A 65 16.39 -2.28 0.35
N SER A 66 15.69 -2.55 1.46
CA SER A 66 14.37 -1.96 1.70
C SER A 66 14.43 -0.45 1.83
N LEU A 67 15.46 0.10 2.49
CA LEU A 67 15.64 1.54 2.64
C LEU A 67 15.97 2.23 1.31
N LEU A 68 16.87 1.64 0.51
CA LEU A 68 17.20 2.16 -0.82
C LEU A 68 15.97 2.18 -1.74
N LYS A 69 15.14 1.14 -1.68
CA LYS A 69 13.90 1.09 -2.46
C LYS A 69 12.87 2.14 -2.01
N ILE A 70 12.87 2.52 -0.73
CA ILE A 70 12.01 3.60 -0.24
C ILE A 70 12.52 4.95 -0.76
N SER A 71 13.84 5.20 -0.74
CA SER A 71 14.39 6.45 -1.26
C SER A 71 14.17 6.62 -2.75
N GLU A 72 14.33 5.57 -3.56
CA GLU A 72 14.03 5.64 -5.01
C GLU A 72 12.58 6.07 -5.27
N ARG A 73 11.63 5.57 -4.47
CA ARG A 73 10.21 5.96 -4.60
C ARG A 73 9.97 7.41 -4.21
N THR A 74 10.64 7.90 -3.16
CA THR A 74 10.49 9.30 -2.75
C THR A 74 11.11 10.24 -3.77
N ASP A 75 12.25 9.89 -4.34
CA ASP A 75 12.91 10.69 -5.38
C ASP A 75 12.03 10.79 -6.64
N ASP A 76 11.38 9.69 -7.04
CA ASP A 76 10.41 9.68 -8.15
C ASP A 76 9.18 10.56 -7.85
N GLU A 77 8.65 10.52 -6.62
CA GLU A 77 7.51 11.34 -6.19
C GLU A 77 7.87 12.83 -6.13
N ASP A 78 9.07 13.16 -5.64
CA ASP A 78 9.56 14.54 -5.58
C ASP A 78 9.82 15.09 -6.98
N LEU A 79 10.42 14.31 -7.89
CA LEU A 79 10.56 14.67 -9.31
C LEU A 79 9.22 14.85 -10.01
N ALA A 80 8.24 13.98 -9.73
CA ALA A 80 6.89 14.13 -10.27
C ALA A 80 6.25 15.41 -9.74
N ARG A 81 6.40 15.70 -8.45
CA ARG A 81 5.87 16.90 -7.82
C ARG A 81 6.49 18.17 -8.40
N GLU A 82 7.80 18.19 -8.63
CA GLU A 82 8.47 19.32 -9.28
C GLU A 82 7.93 19.60 -10.69
N ARG A 83 7.65 18.56 -11.49
CA ARG A 83 7.03 18.72 -12.82
C ARG A 83 5.64 19.34 -12.78
N PHE A 84 4.88 19.13 -11.70
CA PHE A 84 3.54 19.73 -11.57
C PHE A 84 3.58 21.16 -11.01
N HIS A 85 4.57 21.51 -10.17
CA HIS A 85 4.71 22.88 -9.65
C HIS A 85 5.45 23.84 -10.59
N SER A 86 6.08 23.34 -11.66
CA SER A 86 6.68 24.17 -12.70
C SER A 86 5.67 24.69 -13.72
N LEU A 87 4.43 24.20 -13.71
CA LEU A 87 3.38 24.71 -14.60
C LEU A 87 2.84 26.03 -14.04
N PRO A 88 2.77 27.11 -14.85
CA PRO A 88 2.16 28.35 -14.40
C PRO A 88 0.69 28.09 -14.03
N ASP A 89 0.24 28.65 -12.90
CA ASP A 89 -1.13 28.50 -12.43
C ASP A 89 -2.12 28.87 -13.56
N PRO A 90 -3.15 28.03 -13.83
CA PRO A 90 -4.11 28.31 -14.89
C PRO A 90 -4.85 29.60 -14.58
N HIS A 91 -4.65 30.62 -15.43
CA HIS A 91 -5.30 31.91 -15.26
C HIS A 91 -6.70 31.87 -15.88
N ILE A 92 -7.72 31.93 -15.02
CA ILE A 92 -9.12 32.02 -15.43
C ILE A 92 -9.46 33.49 -15.68
N ARG A 93 -9.90 33.82 -16.90
CA ARG A 93 -10.36 35.16 -17.26
C ARG A 93 -11.88 35.20 -17.29
N TYR A 94 -12.43 36.10 -16.48
CA TYR A 94 -13.85 36.44 -16.52
C TYR A 94 -14.05 37.72 -17.31
N THR A 95 -14.95 37.69 -18.28
CA THR A 95 -15.35 38.88 -19.04
C THR A 95 -16.86 38.98 -19.03
N ASP A 96 -17.34 40.11 -18.52
CA ASP A 96 -18.76 40.45 -18.50
C ASP A 96 -18.99 41.58 -19.50
N ARG A 97 -19.79 41.31 -20.53
CA ARG A 97 -20.20 42.28 -21.54
C ARG A 97 -21.72 42.36 -21.51
N CYS A 98 -22.27 43.52 -21.87
CA CYS A 98 -23.72 43.77 -21.88
C CYS A 98 -24.56 42.72 -22.65
N GLU A 99 -23.93 41.98 -23.57
CA GLU A 99 -24.56 40.96 -24.40
C GLU A 99 -24.36 39.52 -23.88
N ALA A 100 -23.28 39.24 -23.13
CA ALA A 100 -22.98 37.91 -22.60
C ALA A 100 -21.85 37.92 -21.54
N THR A 101 -21.92 36.96 -20.62
CA THR A 101 -20.84 36.61 -19.70
C THR A 101 -20.02 35.44 -20.25
N MET A 102 -18.71 35.60 -20.36
CA MET A 102 -17.79 34.55 -20.83
C MET A 102 -16.70 34.25 -19.79
N LEU A 103 -16.42 32.96 -19.61
CA LEU A 103 -15.30 32.42 -18.83
C LEU A 103 -14.34 31.72 -19.80
N SER A 104 -13.07 32.15 -19.83
CA SER A 104 -12.03 31.47 -20.58
C SER A 104 -10.91 31.00 -19.66
N VAL A 105 -10.40 29.80 -19.94
CA VAL A 105 -9.28 29.18 -19.20
C VAL A 105 -8.12 29.05 -20.17
N SER A 106 -7.02 29.74 -19.90
CA SER A 106 -5.80 29.60 -20.70
C SER A 106 -5.00 28.41 -20.17
N VAL A 107 -4.93 27.33 -20.96
CA VAL A 107 -3.99 26.23 -20.71
C VAL A 107 -2.75 26.51 -21.56
N LEU A 108 -1.65 26.94 -20.94
CA LEU A 108 -0.37 27.00 -21.62
C LEU A 108 0.12 25.56 -21.80
N SER A 109 0.09 25.05 -23.04
CA SER A 109 0.78 23.81 -23.38
C SER A 109 2.28 24.09 -23.35
N VAL A 110 2.98 23.46 -22.41
CA VAL A 110 4.44 23.44 -22.43
C VAL A 110 4.85 22.47 -23.53
N ALA A 111 5.34 23.00 -24.65
CA ALA A 111 6.07 22.20 -25.63
C ALA A 111 7.34 21.66 -24.95
N PRO A 112 7.75 20.41 -25.20
CA PRO A 112 9.00 19.90 -24.66
C PRO A 112 10.16 20.74 -25.22
N GLU A 113 10.91 21.38 -24.33
CA GLU A 113 12.18 22.04 -24.65
C GLU A 113 13.15 20.95 -25.12
N GLU A 114 13.32 20.82 -26.45
CA GLU A 114 14.41 20.02 -27.01
C GLU A 114 15.74 20.74 -26.77
N GLY A 115 16.70 19.98 -26.25
CA GLY A 115 18.01 20.45 -25.86
C GLY A 115 18.74 21.20 -26.98
N SER A 116 19.28 22.35 -26.61
CA SER A 116 20.20 23.15 -27.41
C SER A 116 21.60 22.51 -27.40
N ASP A 117 22.06 22.02 -28.55
CA ASP A 117 23.48 21.90 -28.88
C ASP A 117 23.84 22.98 -29.93
N ASP A 118 24.98 23.64 -29.71
CA ASP A 118 25.54 24.75 -30.48
C ASP A 118 25.58 24.51 -32.00
N SER A 119 25.18 25.49 -32.82
CA SER A 119 25.97 26.05 -33.95
C SER A 119 25.17 26.95 -34.91
N ASN A 120 25.71 28.15 -35.11
CA ASN A 120 25.71 29.01 -36.32
C ASN A 120 24.39 29.50 -36.94
N ASN A 121 24.24 30.84 -36.85
CA ASN A 121 23.35 31.67 -37.65
C ASN A 121 23.62 31.51 -39.16
N ASP A 122 22.62 31.07 -39.91
CA ASP A 122 22.43 31.43 -41.32
C ASP A 122 20.92 31.60 -41.56
N CYS A 123 20.49 32.86 -41.69
CA CYS A 123 19.09 33.21 -41.91
C CYS A 123 18.69 32.82 -43.33
N LYS A 124 17.83 31.81 -43.47
CA LYS A 124 17.03 31.63 -44.68
C LYS A 124 15.56 31.78 -44.34
N ASP A 125 14.96 32.82 -44.92
CA ASP A 125 13.52 32.97 -45.09
C ASP A 125 12.97 31.70 -45.73
N ASP A 126 12.14 30.95 -45.00
CA ASP A 126 11.33 29.89 -45.58
C ASP A 126 9.86 30.09 -45.19
N GLN A 127 9.04 30.21 -46.23
CA GLN A 127 7.61 30.46 -46.16
C GLN A 127 6.93 29.20 -45.62
N THR A 128 6.36 29.26 -44.42
CA THR A 128 5.49 28.19 -43.91
C THR A 128 4.05 28.68 -43.90
N GLU A 129 3.24 28.03 -44.73
CA GLU A 129 1.79 28.21 -44.89
C GLU A 129 1.02 28.06 -43.55
N PRO A 130 -0.15 28.70 -43.40
CA PRO A 130 -0.91 28.65 -42.16
C PRO A 130 -1.64 27.30 -42.06
N VAL A 131 -1.18 26.44 -41.17
CA VAL A 131 -1.87 25.19 -40.81
C VAL A 131 -3.09 25.57 -39.97
N GLU A 132 -4.27 25.27 -40.49
CA GLU A 132 -5.55 25.43 -39.79
C GLU A 132 -5.52 24.66 -38.46
N PRO A 133 -5.95 25.26 -37.33
CA PRO A 133 -5.94 24.56 -36.06
C PRO A 133 -6.98 23.44 -36.05
N ASP A 134 -6.49 22.21 -35.81
CA ASP A 134 -7.31 21.05 -35.55
C ASP A 134 -8.30 21.34 -34.41
N VAL A 135 -9.57 21.03 -34.69
CA VAL A 135 -10.69 21.15 -33.76
C VAL A 135 -10.43 20.20 -32.59
N VAL A 136 -9.95 20.73 -31.46
CA VAL A 136 -9.83 19.97 -30.22
C VAL A 136 -11.24 19.60 -29.74
N ASP A 137 -11.49 18.29 -29.73
CA ASP A 137 -12.70 17.66 -29.22
C ASP A 137 -12.88 18.02 -27.73
N GLU A 138 -13.66 19.08 -27.46
CA GLU A 138 -14.12 19.45 -26.13
C GLU A 138 -15.04 18.35 -25.59
N SER A 139 -14.45 17.25 -25.11
CA SER A 139 -15.14 16.31 -24.25
C SER A 139 -15.36 16.96 -22.88
N VAL A 140 -16.31 17.91 -22.83
CA VAL A 140 -16.94 18.33 -21.59
C VAL A 140 -17.62 17.09 -21.04
N MET A 141 -16.97 16.43 -20.09
CA MET A 141 -17.52 15.27 -19.40
C MET A 141 -18.78 15.70 -18.67
N PHE A 142 -19.92 15.53 -19.33
CA PHE A 142 -21.23 15.76 -18.78
C PHE A 142 -21.51 14.63 -17.78
N TYR A 143 -21.01 14.78 -16.56
CA TYR A 143 -21.33 13.85 -15.48
C TYR A 143 -22.81 14.03 -15.12
N SER A 144 -23.69 13.30 -15.81
CA SER A 144 -25.05 13.02 -15.31
C SER A 144 -24.93 12.11 -14.10
N LEU A 145 -24.60 12.71 -12.96
CA LEU A 145 -24.75 12.07 -11.65
C LEU A 145 -26.24 11.86 -11.44
N LYS A 146 -26.76 10.69 -11.87
CA LYS A 146 -28.01 10.19 -11.31
C LYS A 146 -27.80 10.17 -9.81
N ALA A 147 -28.48 11.07 -9.09
CA ALA A 147 -28.38 11.13 -7.65
C ALA A 147 -28.69 9.72 -7.12
N PRO A 148 -27.70 9.02 -6.53
CA PRO A 148 -27.97 7.72 -5.97
C PRO A 148 -29.07 7.92 -4.92
N THR A 149 -30.16 7.18 -5.06
CA THR A 149 -31.25 7.23 -4.09
C THR A 149 -30.64 6.95 -2.71
N PRO A 150 -30.83 7.84 -1.72
CA PRO A 150 -30.20 7.67 -0.44
C PRO A 150 -30.65 6.34 0.16
N PRO A 151 -29.73 5.52 0.69
CA PRO A 151 -30.10 4.28 1.33
C PRO A 151 -31.05 4.58 2.51
N PRO A 152 -32.01 3.68 2.81
CA PRO A 152 -32.96 3.92 3.88
C PRO A 152 -32.23 4.15 5.21
N PRO A 153 -32.73 5.06 6.06
CA PRO A 153 -32.09 5.38 7.33
C PRO A 153 -32.05 4.12 8.21
N ARG A 154 -30.85 3.78 8.69
CA ARG A 154 -30.66 2.64 9.60
C ARG A 154 -31.17 3.04 10.98
N VAL A 155 -32.20 2.36 11.46
CA VAL A 155 -32.80 2.59 12.78
C VAL A 155 -32.32 1.58 13.82
N CYS A 156 -32.46 1.95 15.09
CA CYS A 156 -32.29 1.07 16.24
C CYS A 156 -33.29 -0.09 16.17
N LEU A 157 -32.86 -1.29 16.54
CA LEU A 157 -33.71 -2.49 16.61
C LEU A 157 -33.64 -3.17 17.98
N ALA A 158 -33.21 -2.44 19.02
CA ALA A 158 -33.18 -2.97 20.39
C ALA A 158 -34.57 -3.33 20.92
N SER A 159 -35.61 -2.63 20.46
CA SER A 159 -37.00 -2.90 20.79
C SER A 159 -37.88 -2.42 19.63
N ASN A 160 -39.06 -3.02 19.47
CA ASN A 160 -40.02 -2.64 18.43
C ASN A 160 -40.55 -1.20 18.58
N THR A 161 -40.19 -0.50 19.66
CA THR A 161 -40.62 0.88 19.96
C THR A 161 -39.52 1.92 19.73
N CYS A 162 -38.28 1.53 19.47
CA CYS A 162 -37.17 2.48 19.32
C CYS A 162 -36.87 2.76 17.85
N THR A 163 -37.31 3.91 17.34
CA THR A 163 -37.10 4.34 15.94
C THR A 163 -35.91 5.29 15.77
N ASN A 164 -35.10 5.46 16.81
CA ASN A 164 -33.93 6.34 16.79
C ASN A 164 -32.89 5.88 15.75
N PRO A 165 -32.10 6.80 15.16
CA PRO A 165 -31.04 6.44 14.23
C PRO A 165 -29.99 5.55 14.90
N ARG A 166 -29.54 4.53 14.16
CA ARG A 166 -28.47 3.62 14.58
C ARG A 166 -27.19 4.42 14.85
N LYS A 167 -26.59 4.20 16.02
CA LYS A 167 -25.25 4.72 16.37
C LYS A 167 -24.20 3.62 16.45
N TYR A 168 -24.57 2.48 17.03
CA TYR A 168 -23.66 1.36 17.29
C TYR A 168 -24.26 0.05 16.81
N THR A 169 -23.48 -1.02 16.88
CA THR A 169 -23.91 -2.38 16.54
C THR A 169 -23.33 -3.34 17.54
N THR A 170 -24.16 -4.22 18.10
CA THR A 170 -23.72 -5.18 19.09
C THR A 170 -22.88 -6.26 18.43
N ALA A 171 -21.71 -6.60 18.99
CA ALA A 171 -20.84 -7.62 18.41
C ALA A 171 -21.41 -9.04 18.54
N GLN A 172 -22.24 -9.28 19.55
CA GLN A 172 -22.81 -10.61 19.85
C GLN A 172 -23.92 -10.98 18.86
N ASN A 173 -24.88 -10.07 18.66
CA ASN A 173 -26.12 -10.37 17.91
C ASN A 173 -26.26 -9.51 16.63
N ASN A 174 -25.28 -8.65 16.33
CA ASN A 174 -25.30 -7.71 15.19
C ASN A 174 -26.53 -6.79 15.14
N VAL A 175 -27.12 -6.48 16.30
CA VAL A 175 -28.31 -5.63 16.41
C VAL A 175 -27.89 -4.16 16.41
N PRO A 176 -28.48 -3.31 15.54
CA PRO A 176 -28.21 -1.88 15.55
C PRO A 176 -28.86 -1.21 16.76
N VAL A 177 -28.10 -0.41 17.50
CA VAL A 177 -28.58 0.28 18.71
C VAL A 177 -28.23 1.77 18.69
N CYS A 178 -29.08 2.60 19.31
CA CYS A 178 -28.86 4.05 19.39
C CYS A 178 -28.18 4.50 20.70
N SER A 179 -28.30 3.72 21.78
CA SER A 179 -27.82 4.08 23.12
C SER A 179 -27.45 2.85 23.94
N LEU A 180 -26.75 3.07 25.05
CA LEU A 180 -26.37 2.02 25.99
C LEU A 180 -27.59 1.38 26.68
N ALA A 181 -28.70 2.11 26.84
CA ALA A 181 -29.96 1.55 27.32
C ALA A 181 -30.53 0.51 26.34
N CYS A 182 -30.54 0.84 25.05
CA CYS A 182 -30.92 -0.08 23.98
C CYS A 182 -29.95 -1.26 23.84
N TYR A 183 -28.65 -1.06 24.08
CA TYR A 183 -27.66 -2.14 24.12
C TYR A 183 -27.98 -3.18 25.20
N LYS A 184 -28.36 -2.74 26.40
CA LYS A 184 -28.73 -3.63 27.51
C LYS A 184 -29.97 -4.46 27.18
N ILE A 185 -31.00 -3.85 26.57
CA ILE A 185 -32.22 -4.55 26.14
C ILE A 185 -31.93 -5.58 25.03
N ALA A 186 -30.97 -5.29 24.14
CA ALA A 186 -30.63 -6.17 23.03
C ALA A 186 -29.78 -7.39 23.42
N ILE A 187 -29.23 -7.42 24.65
CA ILE A 187 -28.34 -8.47 25.16
C ILE A 187 -28.94 -9.21 26.36
N SER A 188 -29.91 -8.62 27.05
CA SER A 188 -30.78 -9.31 28.01
C SER A 188 -31.69 -10.32 27.30
#